data_AF-A0A3N0CAV9-F1
#
_entry.id   AF-A0A3N0CAV9-F1
#
_cell.length_a   1.000
_cell.length_b   1.000
_cell.length_c   1.000
_cell.angle_alpha   90.00
_cell.angle_beta   90.00
_cell.angle_gamma   90.00
#
_symmetry.space_group_name_H-M   'P 1'
#
loop_
_entity.id
_entity.type
_entity.pdbx_description
1 polymer ?
#
loop_
_entity_poly.entity_id
_entity_poly.type
_entity_poly.pdbx_seq_one_letter_code
_entity_poly.pdbx_strand_id
1 'polypeptide(L)'
;MTDTGWFAYAPDGPEAPVPPKRRVPVAAIVAVLVVLALIAGGLVAFLVLKDDGDEPSYPKTWDSRIAPYVKIVEKERRLTFKHPVEVRFLDAAAFEKTVKSEDKDLDKKERREIDEVTSLFRAFGLIDGDVDLFEAFNDAYGSGTLAYYSFDDQRITVKGKELSLAVRATLVHELTHALQDQRFDIGNRMDRLSKETESGKPTTAYDALEAIVEGDAERTADLYRKTLSAADQKALAKAEEEDQGDAQKGLEKVPGVVVSLISAPYALGQALTEAVAEEDKDDVDDLFRDPPTNDSVLVDPMAAATGDTDIADVAVPGLEDGEKKFDSGQIGALTTYLMLAQRIPVLDALAATDGWDGDAFVAFTRDDVKCARVSYATKDDAATGRLLAALRTWIAAVPGSKAEATRDGDRIVFESCDPGTSAELGKDHSTTAVELVATRAYLGVGVLQAGANADTAKCFAHQMIEQFPVAELQNPNLGKDDPAVVRKIQKIATDCR
;
A
#
# COMPACT_ATOMS: atom_id res chain seq x y z
N MET A 1 70.86 21.22 -28.57
CA MET A 1 70.16 20.20 -27.74
C MET A 1 68.72 20.23 -28.23
N THR A 2 68.46 19.63 -29.41
CA THR A 2 67.84 18.29 -29.60
C THR A 2 66.41 18.26 -29.04
N ASP A 3 65.34 17.92 -29.75
CA ASP A 3 65.12 17.49 -31.13
C ASP A 3 63.59 17.53 -31.39
N THR A 4 63.23 17.44 -32.65
CA THR A 4 61.92 17.37 -33.31
C THR A 4 61.08 16.12 -32.99
N GLY A 5 59.77 16.14 -33.32
CA GLY A 5 59.11 14.92 -33.88
C GLY A 5 57.77 14.43 -33.29
N TRP A 6 56.66 14.81 -33.93
CA TRP A 6 55.58 13.97 -34.53
C TRP A 6 54.90 12.76 -33.85
N PHE A 7 53.61 12.57 -34.25
CA PHE A 7 52.74 11.37 -34.29
C PHE A 7 52.13 10.88 -32.95
N ALA A 8 50.99 10.19 -32.87
CA ALA A 8 49.82 9.91 -33.69
C ALA A 8 48.88 9.02 -32.85
N TYR A 9 47.62 8.97 -33.27
CA TYR A 9 46.58 8.00 -32.92
C TYR A 9 47.05 6.57 -32.55
N ALA A 10 46.45 6.01 -31.50
CA ALA A 10 46.37 4.57 -31.21
C ALA A 10 44.98 4.26 -30.58
N PRO A 11 44.49 3.03 -30.71
CA PRO A 11 43.13 2.71 -31.18
C PRO A 11 42.07 2.63 -30.08
N ASP A 12 40.80 2.69 -30.52
CA ASP A 12 39.62 2.33 -29.74
C ASP A 12 39.85 0.97 -29.05
N GLY A 13 39.88 1.01 -27.72
CA GLY A 13 39.80 -0.19 -26.90
C GLY A 13 38.44 -0.87 -27.09
N PRO A 14 38.34 -2.18 -26.84
CA PRO A 14 37.07 -2.90 -26.95
C PRO A 14 36.01 -2.22 -26.08
N GLU A 15 34.82 -2.02 -26.65
CA GLU A 15 33.64 -1.52 -25.92
C GLU A 15 33.50 -2.27 -24.60
N ALA A 16 33.39 -1.49 -23.51
CA ALA A 16 33.02 -2.04 -22.23
C ALA A 16 31.69 -2.79 -22.40
N PRO A 17 31.54 -4.01 -21.84
CA PRO A 17 30.28 -4.74 -21.93
C PRO A 17 29.15 -3.87 -21.36
N VAL A 18 28.12 -3.66 -22.17
CA VAL A 18 26.88 -3.00 -21.76
C VAL A 18 26.36 -3.73 -20.52
N PRO A 19 26.15 -3.03 -19.38
CA PRO A 19 25.61 -3.67 -18.19
C PRO A 19 24.25 -4.29 -18.52
N PRO A 20 23.93 -5.49 -17.99
CA PRO A 20 22.64 -6.12 -18.24
C PRO A 20 21.51 -5.18 -17.84
N LYS A 21 20.51 -5.07 -18.72
CA LYS A 21 19.31 -4.24 -18.53
C LYS A 21 18.58 -4.70 -17.26
N ARG A 22 18.45 -3.79 -16.30
CA ARG A 22 17.71 -4.00 -15.04
C ARG A 22 16.22 -4.21 -15.33
N ARG A 23 15.61 -5.14 -14.62
CA ARG A 23 14.17 -5.47 -14.64
C ARG A 23 13.63 -5.23 -13.23
N VAL A 24 12.41 -4.69 -13.17
CA VAL A 24 11.70 -4.23 -11.97
C VAL A 24 10.90 -5.38 -11.34
N PRO A 25 10.78 -5.51 -10.00
CA PRO A 25 10.05 -6.60 -9.38
C PRO A 25 8.65 -6.34 -8.89
N VAL A 26 7.87 -7.41 -8.70
CA VAL A 26 6.41 -7.44 -8.63
C VAL A 26 5.83 -6.79 -7.38
N ALA A 27 6.55 -6.79 -6.25
CA ALA A 27 6.22 -5.93 -5.12
C ALA A 27 6.54 -4.45 -5.41
N ALA A 28 7.57 -4.18 -6.22
CA ALA A 28 7.73 -2.87 -6.86
C ALA A 28 6.68 -2.62 -7.95
N ILE A 29 5.89 -3.60 -8.43
CA ILE A 29 4.98 -3.41 -9.57
C ILE A 29 3.55 -3.08 -9.18
N VAL A 30 3.08 -3.36 -7.95
CA VAL A 30 1.95 -2.57 -7.44
C VAL A 30 2.40 -1.12 -7.42
N ALA A 31 3.53 -0.82 -6.77
CA ALA A 31 4.14 0.51 -6.81
C ALA A 31 4.42 1.01 -8.24
N VAL A 32 4.80 0.20 -9.23
CA VAL A 32 5.01 0.62 -10.64
C VAL A 32 3.71 0.73 -11.41
N LEU A 33 2.62 0.04 -11.08
CA LEU A 33 1.30 0.28 -11.68
C LEU A 33 0.65 1.52 -11.05
N VAL A 34 0.83 1.74 -9.73
CA VAL A 34 0.52 3.00 -9.03
C VAL A 34 1.33 4.15 -9.64
N VAL A 35 2.65 3.97 -9.74
CA VAL A 35 3.59 4.95 -10.28
C VAL A 35 3.44 5.06 -11.80
N LEU A 36 2.98 4.09 -12.57
CA LEU A 36 2.67 4.27 -14.01
C LEU A 36 1.32 4.96 -14.21
N ALA A 37 0.33 4.75 -13.33
CA ALA A 37 -0.90 5.54 -13.30
C ALA A 37 -0.60 7.01 -12.93
N LEU A 38 0.26 7.24 -11.92
CA LEU A 38 0.65 8.57 -11.43
C LEU A 38 1.69 9.26 -12.33
N ILE A 39 2.73 8.55 -12.79
CA ILE A 39 3.77 9.06 -13.70
C ILE A 39 3.18 9.26 -15.07
N ALA A 40 2.44 8.33 -15.70
CA ALA A 40 1.95 8.62 -17.06
C ALA A 40 0.82 9.68 -17.06
N GLY A 41 -0.03 9.75 -16.02
CA GLY A 41 -0.92 10.89 -15.77
C GLY A 41 -0.16 12.22 -15.54
N GLY A 42 0.94 12.16 -14.77
CA GLY A 42 1.88 13.27 -14.53
C GLY A 42 2.74 13.65 -15.73
N LEU A 43 3.08 12.70 -16.61
CA LEU A 43 3.90 12.85 -17.81
C LEU A 43 3.03 13.35 -18.97
N VAL A 44 1.76 12.93 -19.05
CA VAL A 44 0.75 13.54 -19.93
C VAL A 44 0.42 14.94 -19.44
N ALA A 45 0.25 15.17 -18.13
CA ALA A 45 0.14 16.53 -17.58
C ALA A 45 1.38 17.38 -17.90
N PHE A 46 2.59 16.82 -17.75
CA PHE A 46 3.86 17.48 -18.06
C PHE A 46 4.03 17.75 -19.57
N LEU A 47 3.59 16.86 -20.45
CA LEU A 47 3.66 17.02 -21.91
C LEU A 47 2.56 17.95 -22.45
N VAL A 48 1.38 17.98 -21.83
CA VAL A 48 0.26 18.88 -22.19
C VAL A 48 0.45 20.27 -21.61
N LEU A 49 1.14 20.41 -20.47
CA LEU A 49 1.25 21.65 -19.69
C LEU A 49 2.69 22.15 -19.54
N LYS A 50 3.61 21.70 -20.42
CA LYS A 50 5.03 22.05 -20.38
C LYS A 50 5.22 23.57 -20.31
N ASP A 51 5.68 24.03 -19.15
CA ASP A 51 6.33 25.33 -18.98
C ASP A 51 7.85 25.04 -19.02
N ASP A 52 8.58 25.80 -19.82
CA ASP A 52 9.97 25.50 -20.16
C ASP A 52 10.91 25.67 -18.96
N GLY A 53 11.31 24.57 -18.32
CA GLY A 53 12.67 24.40 -17.78
C GLY A 53 13.14 25.25 -16.59
N ASP A 54 12.26 25.84 -15.79
CA ASP A 54 12.64 26.44 -14.51
C ASP A 54 12.37 25.49 -13.33
N GLU A 55 13.17 25.59 -12.26
CA GLU A 55 12.88 24.97 -10.94
C GLU A 55 11.41 25.21 -10.56
N PRO A 56 10.74 24.32 -9.79
CA PRO A 56 9.35 24.52 -9.38
C PRO A 56 9.17 25.93 -8.81
N SER A 57 8.53 26.83 -9.57
CA SER A 57 8.36 28.20 -9.13
C SER A 57 7.21 28.20 -8.14
N TYR A 58 7.52 28.21 -6.85
CA TYR A 58 6.49 28.21 -5.82
C TYR A 58 5.80 29.59 -5.76
N PRO A 59 4.46 29.64 -5.61
CA PRO A 59 3.75 30.90 -5.46
C PRO A 59 4.27 31.69 -4.25
N LYS A 60 4.31 33.03 -4.36
CA LYS A 60 4.71 33.89 -3.22
C LYS A 60 3.70 33.89 -2.08
N THR A 61 2.44 33.59 -2.37
CA THR A 61 1.33 33.59 -1.42
C THR A 61 0.36 32.47 -1.75
N TRP A 62 -0.26 31.87 -0.74
CA TRP A 62 -1.38 30.94 -0.90
C TRP A 62 -2.56 31.60 -1.60
N ASP A 63 -3.27 30.86 -2.45
CA ASP A 63 -4.59 31.25 -2.92
C ASP A 63 -5.50 31.48 -1.70
N SER A 64 -6.19 32.61 -1.67
CA SER A 64 -7.13 32.98 -0.60
C SER A 64 -8.22 31.95 -0.31
N ARG A 65 -8.60 31.14 -1.31
CA ARG A 65 -9.55 30.02 -1.18
C ARG A 65 -8.97 28.84 -0.40
N ILE A 66 -7.65 28.67 -0.44
CA ILE A 66 -6.91 27.53 0.11
C ILE A 66 -6.34 27.86 1.49
N ALA A 67 -5.95 29.13 1.72
CA ALA A 67 -5.33 29.60 2.95
C ALA A 67 -6.05 29.21 4.26
N PRO A 68 -7.39 29.10 4.35
CA PRO A 68 -8.05 28.58 5.55
C PRO A 68 -7.66 27.13 5.89
N TYR A 69 -7.53 26.26 4.88
CA TYR A 69 -7.20 24.84 5.06
C TYR A 69 -5.72 24.63 5.38
N VAL A 70 -4.85 25.46 4.84
CA VAL A 70 -3.41 25.51 5.21
C VAL A 70 -3.27 25.68 6.73
N LYS A 71 -3.99 26.63 7.32
CA LYS A 71 -3.96 26.88 8.77
C LYS A 71 -4.47 25.69 9.60
N ILE A 72 -5.41 24.92 9.04
CA ILE A 72 -5.93 23.72 9.69
C ILE A 72 -4.83 22.65 9.69
N VAL A 73 -4.23 22.37 8.53
CA VAL A 73 -3.14 21.41 8.41
C VAL A 73 -1.97 21.79 9.33
N GLU A 74 -1.52 23.04 9.32
CA GLU A 74 -0.44 23.52 10.20
C GLU A 74 -0.77 23.36 11.69
N LYS A 75 -2.04 23.59 12.06
CA LYS A 75 -2.50 23.43 13.45
C LYS A 75 -2.55 21.97 13.88
N GLU A 76 -3.19 21.11 13.08
CA GLU A 76 -3.37 19.70 13.43
C GLU A 76 -2.04 18.94 13.39
N ARG A 77 -1.12 19.32 12.50
CA ARG A 77 0.21 18.72 12.38
C ARG A 77 1.30 19.39 13.21
N ARG A 78 1.04 20.56 13.79
CA ARG A 78 2.04 21.37 14.53
C ARG A 78 3.32 21.66 13.72
N LEU A 79 3.19 21.64 12.40
CA LEU A 79 4.24 21.93 11.44
C LEU A 79 3.84 23.15 10.60
N THR A 80 4.81 23.75 9.92
CA THR A 80 4.57 24.88 9.02
C THR A 80 5.09 24.57 7.63
N PHE A 81 4.33 25.01 6.62
CA PHE A 81 4.79 24.92 5.23
C PHE A 81 6.03 25.78 5.03
N LYS A 82 7.02 25.26 4.30
CA LYS A 82 8.21 26.00 3.89
C LYS A 82 7.87 27.03 2.81
N HIS A 83 6.91 26.72 1.92
CA HIS A 83 6.42 27.62 0.88
C HIS A 83 4.99 27.24 0.46
N PRO A 84 4.25 28.18 -0.17
CA PRO A 84 2.99 27.88 -0.83
C PRO A 84 3.13 26.85 -1.96
N VAL A 85 2.05 26.12 -2.19
CA VAL A 85 1.89 25.16 -3.30
C VAL A 85 0.80 25.67 -4.24
N GLU A 86 1.01 25.49 -5.55
CA GLU A 86 0.00 25.82 -6.55
C GLU A 86 -1.17 24.83 -6.46
N VAL A 87 -2.41 25.36 -6.46
CA VAL A 87 -3.63 24.55 -6.52
C VAL A 87 -4.36 24.84 -7.82
N ARG A 88 -4.41 23.83 -8.69
CA ARG A 88 -5.05 23.88 -10.01
C ARG A 88 -6.46 23.30 -9.93
N PHE A 89 -7.38 23.92 -10.66
CA PHE A 89 -8.78 23.49 -10.74
C PHE A 89 -9.09 23.12 -12.18
N LEU A 90 -9.33 21.83 -12.42
CA LEU A 90 -9.63 21.29 -13.74
C LEU A 90 -11.12 20.94 -13.84
N ASP A 91 -11.72 21.08 -15.01
CA ASP A 91 -13.03 20.43 -15.22
C ASP A 91 -12.88 18.90 -15.19
N ALA A 92 -14.00 18.19 -15.02
CA ALA A 92 -13.98 16.74 -14.82
C ALA A 92 -13.26 16.00 -15.96
N ALA A 93 -13.45 16.41 -17.21
CA ALA A 93 -12.85 15.76 -18.37
C ALA A 93 -11.34 16.03 -18.48
N ALA A 94 -10.89 17.23 -18.10
CA ALA A 94 -9.46 17.54 -18.01
C ALA A 94 -8.80 16.81 -16.84
N PHE A 95 -9.46 16.73 -15.68
CA PHE A 95 -8.99 16.01 -14.50
C PHE A 95 -8.85 14.50 -14.76
N GLU A 96 -9.84 13.88 -15.41
CA GLU A 96 -9.80 12.44 -15.71
C GLU A 96 -8.61 12.05 -16.58
N LYS A 97 -8.14 12.95 -17.44
CA LYS A 97 -6.93 12.75 -18.26
C LYS A 97 -5.63 12.85 -17.48
N THR A 98 -5.64 13.39 -16.26
CA THR A 98 -4.43 13.50 -15.43
C THR A 98 -4.30 12.37 -14.42
N VAL A 99 -5.37 11.60 -14.18
CA VAL A 99 -5.40 10.47 -13.23
C VAL A 99 -5.51 9.11 -13.91
N LYS A 100 -5.74 9.07 -15.23
CA LYS A 100 -5.76 7.84 -16.03
C LYS A 100 -4.68 7.87 -17.10
N SER A 101 -4.07 6.70 -17.30
CA SER A 101 -3.11 6.44 -18.37
C SER A 101 -3.80 5.70 -19.50
N GLU A 102 -3.49 6.01 -20.77
CA GLU A 102 -4.05 5.27 -21.89
C GLU A 102 -3.17 4.09 -22.29
N ASP A 103 -3.77 2.95 -22.66
CA ASP A 103 -3.02 1.76 -23.11
C ASP A 103 -2.02 2.06 -24.23
N LYS A 104 -2.36 2.99 -25.13
CA LYS A 104 -1.48 3.41 -26.25
C LYS A 104 -0.15 4.03 -25.78
N ASP A 105 -0.11 4.51 -24.54
CA ASP A 105 1.08 5.14 -23.95
C ASP A 105 2.07 4.09 -23.43
N LEU A 106 1.63 2.83 -23.30
CA LEU A 106 2.46 1.71 -22.86
C LEU A 106 3.38 1.19 -23.97
N ASP A 107 4.67 1.11 -23.67
CA ASP A 107 5.68 0.50 -24.51
C ASP A 107 5.66 -1.05 -24.43
N LYS A 108 6.51 -1.70 -25.23
CA LYS A 108 6.58 -3.18 -25.28
C LYS A 108 7.12 -3.80 -23.99
N LYS A 109 7.97 -3.07 -23.25
CA LYS A 109 8.55 -3.53 -22.00
C LYS A 109 7.49 -3.47 -20.90
N GLU A 110 6.77 -2.36 -20.79
CA GLU A 110 5.71 -2.14 -19.80
C GLU A 110 4.59 -3.18 -19.97
N ARG A 111 4.14 -3.43 -21.20
CA ARG A 111 3.15 -4.48 -21.48
C ARG A 111 3.62 -5.87 -21.05
N ARG A 112 4.90 -6.19 -21.28
CA ARG A 112 5.50 -7.46 -20.84
C ARG A 112 5.56 -7.55 -19.32
N GLU A 113 5.85 -6.45 -18.63
CA GLU A 113 5.87 -6.38 -17.16
C GLU A 113 4.46 -6.56 -16.59
N ILE A 114 3.45 -5.89 -17.16
CA ILE A 114 2.02 -6.10 -16.83
C ILE A 114 1.62 -7.57 -17.01
N ASP A 115 1.99 -8.21 -18.13
CA ASP A 115 1.72 -9.63 -18.37
C ASP A 115 2.42 -10.55 -17.37
N GLU A 116 3.64 -10.21 -16.96
CA GLU A 116 4.42 -10.95 -15.95
C GLU A 116 3.75 -10.85 -14.57
N VAL A 117 3.25 -9.67 -14.20
CA VAL A 117 2.56 -9.40 -12.93
C VAL A 117 1.19 -10.02 -12.87
N THR A 118 0.41 -9.90 -13.95
CA THR A 118 -0.93 -10.52 -14.04
C THR A 118 -0.82 -12.03 -13.84
N SER A 119 0.20 -12.65 -14.41
CA SER A 119 0.50 -14.07 -14.18
C SER A 119 0.90 -14.37 -12.73
N LEU A 120 1.58 -13.46 -12.04
CA LEU A 120 1.93 -13.65 -10.64
C LEU A 120 0.75 -13.45 -9.69
N PHE A 121 -0.14 -12.51 -9.98
CA PHE A 121 -1.40 -12.40 -9.26
C PHE A 121 -2.21 -13.71 -9.41
N ARG A 122 -2.24 -14.32 -10.60
CA ARG A 122 -2.85 -15.66 -10.77
C ARG A 122 -2.09 -16.77 -10.03
N ALA A 123 -0.75 -16.76 -10.06
CA ALA A 123 0.08 -17.73 -9.35
C ALA A 123 -0.16 -17.68 -7.83
N PHE A 124 -0.28 -16.49 -7.26
CA PHE A 124 -0.65 -16.28 -5.86
C PHE A 124 -2.16 -16.35 -5.61
N GLY A 125 -2.97 -16.72 -6.60
CA GLY A 125 -4.40 -16.85 -6.44
C GLY A 125 -5.10 -15.57 -5.96
N LEU A 126 -4.58 -14.41 -6.33
CA LEU A 126 -5.15 -13.08 -6.05
C LEU A 126 -6.21 -12.70 -7.10
N ILE A 127 -6.06 -13.15 -8.33
CA ILE A 127 -7.04 -12.95 -9.43
C ILE A 127 -7.22 -14.25 -10.20
N ASP A 128 -8.41 -14.47 -10.74
CA ASP A 128 -8.70 -15.51 -11.73
C ASP A 128 -9.03 -14.90 -13.10
N GLY A 129 -9.19 -15.75 -14.11
CA GLY A 129 -9.62 -15.28 -15.42
C GLY A 129 -8.57 -14.49 -16.21
N ASP A 130 -9.07 -13.80 -17.22
CA ASP A 130 -8.33 -12.92 -18.12
C ASP A 130 -8.58 -11.46 -17.71
N VAL A 131 -8.04 -11.09 -16.54
CA VAL A 131 -8.14 -9.73 -16.00
C VAL A 131 -7.12 -8.83 -16.71
N ASP A 132 -7.60 -7.70 -17.24
CA ASP A 132 -6.75 -6.58 -17.62
C ASP A 132 -6.34 -5.82 -16.35
N LEU A 133 -5.17 -6.18 -15.82
CA LEU A 133 -4.72 -5.63 -14.54
C LEU A 133 -4.39 -4.13 -14.65
N PHE A 134 -3.91 -3.67 -15.81
CA PHE A 134 -3.63 -2.25 -16.04
C PHE A 134 -4.92 -1.44 -16.00
N GLU A 135 -5.97 -1.87 -16.72
CA GLU A 135 -7.25 -1.18 -16.69
C GLU A 135 -7.91 -1.27 -15.30
N ALA A 136 -7.77 -2.40 -14.60
CA ALA A 136 -8.28 -2.54 -13.24
C ALA A 136 -7.66 -1.52 -12.25
N PHE A 137 -6.35 -1.31 -12.31
CA PHE A 137 -5.69 -0.27 -11.50
C PHE A 137 -6.07 1.14 -11.96
N ASN A 138 -6.14 1.41 -13.26
CA ASN A 138 -6.59 2.72 -13.79
C ASN A 138 -8.01 3.08 -13.36
N ASP A 139 -8.93 2.13 -13.42
CA ASP A 139 -10.32 2.34 -12.99
C ASP A 139 -10.42 2.53 -11.49
N ALA A 140 -9.61 1.81 -10.72
CA ALA A 140 -9.56 1.97 -9.28
C ALA A 140 -8.99 3.32 -8.82
N TYR A 141 -7.90 3.80 -9.43
CA TYR A 141 -7.32 5.12 -9.14
C TYR A 141 -8.15 6.28 -9.69
N GLY A 142 -8.77 6.10 -10.86
CA GLY A 142 -9.58 7.15 -11.47
C GLY A 142 -10.96 7.35 -10.83
N SER A 143 -11.48 6.33 -10.16
CA SER A 143 -12.82 6.37 -9.53
C SER A 143 -12.76 6.97 -8.14
N GLY A 144 -13.47 8.09 -7.93
CA GLY A 144 -13.60 8.72 -6.60
C GLY A 144 -12.57 9.79 -6.25
N THR A 145 -11.51 9.96 -7.06
CA THR A 145 -10.48 10.98 -6.82
C THR A 145 -11.00 12.40 -7.09
N LEU A 146 -11.08 13.21 -6.04
CA LEU A 146 -11.57 14.61 -6.09
C LEU A 146 -10.43 15.64 -6.17
N ALA A 147 -9.25 15.27 -5.68
CA ALA A 147 -8.01 16.03 -5.80
C ALA A 147 -6.83 15.08 -5.64
N TYR A 148 -5.63 15.53 -6.01
CA TYR A 148 -4.37 14.83 -5.70
C TYR A 148 -3.20 15.84 -5.61
N TYR A 149 -2.23 15.57 -4.75
CA TYR A 149 -0.90 16.15 -4.74
C TYR A 149 0.05 15.27 -5.54
N SER A 150 0.82 15.87 -6.47
CA SER A 150 1.89 15.14 -7.16
C SER A 150 3.22 15.43 -6.48
N PHE A 151 3.93 14.38 -6.06
CA PHE A 151 5.30 14.49 -5.57
C PHE A 151 6.30 14.90 -6.67
N ASP A 152 5.96 14.68 -7.96
CA ASP A 152 6.84 14.99 -9.10
C ASP A 152 6.84 16.48 -9.44
N ASP A 153 5.66 17.08 -9.59
CA ASP A 153 5.54 18.49 -9.96
C ASP A 153 5.28 19.43 -8.76
N GLN A 154 5.04 18.85 -7.59
CA GLN A 154 4.79 19.50 -6.30
C GLN A 154 3.60 20.47 -6.34
N ARG A 155 2.51 20.08 -7.01
CA ARG A 155 1.26 20.83 -7.12
C ARG A 155 0.06 19.99 -6.71
N ILE A 156 -1.00 20.68 -6.28
CA ILE A 156 -2.31 20.06 -6.02
C ILE A 156 -3.21 20.31 -7.22
N THR A 157 -3.87 19.26 -7.71
CA THR A 157 -4.88 19.35 -8.77
C THR A 157 -6.23 18.94 -8.20
N VAL A 158 -7.26 19.75 -8.41
CA VAL A 158 -8.62 19.58 -7.88
C VAL A 158 -9.61 19.39 -9.03
N LYS A 159 -10.50 18.41 -8.89
CA LYS A 159 -11.62 18.14 -9.80
C LYS A 159 -12.75 19.15 -9.58
N GLY A 160 -13.11 19.87 -10.63
CA GLY A 160 -14.11 20.93 -10.60
C GLY A 160 -13.55 22.29 -10.18
N LYS A 161 -14.45 23.26 -9.98
CA LYS A 161 -14.11 24.65 -9.59
C LYS A 161 -14.63 25.04 -8.20
N GLU A 162 -15.52 24.22 -7.66
CA GLU A 162 -16.22 24.48 -6.40
C GLU A 162 -15.55 23.70 -5.25
N LEU A 163 -15.41 24.35 -4.11
CA LEU A 163 -14.95 23.71 -2.88
C LEU A 163 -16.19 23.21 -2.10
N SER A 164 -16.76 22.07 -2.54
CA SER A 164 -17.78 21.33 -1.80
C SER A 164 -17.23 20.82 -0.46
N LEU A 165 -18.07 20.33 0.46
CA LEU A 165 -17.57 19.78 1.73
C LEU A 165 -16.60 18.60 1.52
N ALA A 166 -16.89 17.71 0.57
CA ALA A 166 -16.02 16.61 0.21
C ALA A 166 -14.68 17.11 -0.35
N VAL A 167 -14.72 18.03 -1.33
CA VAL A 167 -13.49 18.62 -1.89
C VAL A 167 -12.65 19.34 -0.83
N ARG A 168 -13.27 19.95 0.18
CA ARG A 168 -12.51 20.58 1.29
C ARG A 168 -11.81 19.55 2.16
N ALA A 169 -12.46 18.43 2.46
CA ALA A 169 -11.86 17.35 3.23
C ALA A 169 -10.69 16.73 2.44
N THR A 170 -10.89 16.43 1.15
CA THR A 170 -9.81 15.97 0.25
C THR A 170 -8.70 17.01 0.14
N LEU A 171 -9.01 18.30 0.06
CA LEU A 171 -7.97 19.34 0.00
C LEU A 171 -7.11 19.38 1.28
N VAL A 172 -7.68 19.09 2.46
CA VAL A 172 -6.91 18.96 3.71
C VAL A 172 -5.97 17.74 3.64
N HIS A 173 -6.42 16.63 3.06
CA HIS A 173 -5.58 15.46 2.76
C HIS A 173 -4.41 15.84 1.86
N GLU A 174 -4.68 16.43 0.70
CA GLU A 174 -3.63 16.81 -0.28
C GLU A 174 -2.65 17.87 0.26
N LEU A 175 -3.15 18.84 1.03
CA LEU A 175 -2.28 19.81 1.71
C LEU A 175 -1.39 19.12 2.75
N THR A 176 -1.85 18.02 3.36
CA THR A 176 -1.03 17.24 4.29
C THR A 176 0.09 16.53 3.54
N HIS A 177 -0.15 15.97 2.34
CA HIS A 177 0.95 15.47 1.48
C HIS A 177 1.97 16.54 1.13
N ALA A 178 1.51 17.72 0.71
CA ALA A 178 2.40 18.85 0.44
C ALA A 178 3.23 19.24 1.66
N LEU A 179 2.64 19.23 2.87
CA LEU A 179 3.36 19.50 4.10
C LEU A 179 4.38 18.39 4.40
N GLN A 180 3.98 17.13 4.31
CA GLN A 180 4.85 15.97 4.56
C GLN A 180 6.06 16.01 3.61
N ASP A 181 5.83 16.24 2.32
CA ASP A 181 6.89 16.32 1.31
C ASP A 181 7.90 17.43 1.64
N GLN A 182 7.40 18.63 1.92
CA GLN A 182 8.26 19.76 2.30
C GLN A 182 9.05 19.50 3.58
N ARG A 183 8.50 18.76 4.55
CA ARG A 183 9.12 18.58 5.88
C ARG A 183 10.03 17.35 5.94
N PHE A 184 9.71 16.30 5.20
CA PHE A 184 10.33 14.97 5.32
C PHE A 184 10.88 14.41 4.01
N ASP A 185 10.86 15.19 2.93
CA ASP A 185 11.44 14.84 1.63
C ASP A 185 10.82 13.56 1.03
N ILE A 186 9.49 13.45 1.13
CA ILE A 186 8.74 12.22 0.83
C ILE A 186 8.93 11.79 -0.61
N GLY A 187 8.79 12.70 -1.59
CA GLY A 187 8.93 12.35 -3.01
C GLY A 187 10.28 11.70 -3.32
N ASN A 188 11.39 12.30 -2.86
CA ASN A 188 12.73 11.75 -3.05
C ASN A 188 12.94 10.42 -2.32
N ARG A 189 12.32 10.23 -1.16
CA ARG A 189 12.41 8.96 -0.41
C ARG A 189 11.66 7.84 -1.11
N MET A 190 10.45 8.12 -1.60
CA MET A 190 9.67 7.16 -2.38
C MET A 190 10.39 6.76 -3.66
N ASP A 191 10.98 7.72 -4.38
CA ASP A 191 11.79 7.44 -5.58
C ASP A 191 12.99 6.54 -5.26
N ARG A 192 13.70 6.80 -4.14
CA ARG A 192 14.80 5.92 -3.70
C ARG A 192 14.32 4.51 -3.37
N LEU A 193 13.24 4.38 -2.60
CA LEU A 193 12.69 3.09 -2.21
C LEU A 193 12.18 2.32 -3.42
N SER A 194 11.47 2.99 -4.33
CA SER A 194 11.03 2.41 -5.61
C SER A 194 12.22 1.85 -6.38
N LYS A 195 13.32 2.60 -6.55
CA LYS A 195 14.56 2.13 -7.21
C LYS A 195 15.23 0.94 -6.50
N GLU A 196 15.14 0.87 -5.18
CA GLU A 196 15.62 -0.27 -4.42
C GLU A 196 14.78 -1.51 -4.73
N THR A 197 13.46 -1.38 -4.68
CA THR A 197 12.55 -2.46 -5.05
C THR A 197 12.84 -2.84 -6.50
N GLU A 198 12.85 -1.92 -7.48
CA GLU A 198 13.26 -2.12 -8.89
C GLU A 198 14.57 -2.91 -9.10
N SER A 199 15.51 -2.85 -8.15
CA SER A 199 16.77 -3.58 -8.23
C SER A 199 16.67 -5.07 -7.85
N GLY A 200 15.51 -5.51 -7.38
CA GLY A 200 15.25 -6.84 -6.84
C GLY A 200 15.67 -7.01 -5.38
N LYS A 201 15.90 -5.92 -4.65
CA LYS A 201 16.20 -5.94 -3.21
C LYS A 201 14.93 -6.39 -2.46
N PRO A 202 14.99 -7.43 -1.61
CA PRO A 202 13.86 -7.78 -0.75
C PRO A 202 13.61 -6.68 0.28
N THR A 203 12.53 -5.92 0.10
CA THR A 203 12.05 -4.91 1.04
C THR A 203 10.61 -4.54 0.73
N THR A 204 9.83 -4.22 1.76
CA THR A 204 8.51 -3.58 1.68
C THR A 204 8.49 -2.22 2.40
N ALA A 205 9.66 -1.56 2.47
CA ALA A 205 9.80 -0.25 3.09
C ALA A 205 9.04 0.85 2.33
N TYR A 206 8.85 0.69 1.01
CA TYR A 206 7.99 1.58 0.22
C TYR A 206 6.55 1.52 0.75
N ASP A 207 5.97 0.32 0.86
CA ASP A 207 4.59 0.11 1.29
C ASP A 207 4.36 0.61 2.72
N ALA A 208 5.34 0.41 3.60
CA ALA A 208 5.31 0.94 4.97
C ALA A 208 5.30 2.48 4.99
N LEU A 209 6.17 3.12 4.22
CA LEU A 209 6.22 4.58 4.15
C LEU A 209 4.96 5.14 3.49
N GLU A 210 4.41 4.48 2.48
CA GLU A 210 3.19 4.90 1.78
C GLU A 210 2.00 4.87 2.73
N ALA A 211 1.84 3.80 3.51
CA ALA A 211 0.81 3.73 4.54
C ALA A 211 0.97 4.81 5.62
N ILE A 212 2.19 5.17 6.01
CA ILE A 212 2.42 6.26 6.97
C ILE A 212 2.00 7.61 6.36
N VAL A 213 2.37 7.86 5.10
CA VAL A 213 2.03 9.08 4.35
C VAL A 213 0.51 9.23 4.20
N GLU A 214 -0.17 8.20 3.72
CA GLU A 214 -1.62 8.20 3.52
C GLU A 214 -2.38 8.24 4.86
N GLY A 215 -1.94 7.45 5.83
CA GLY A 215 -2.58 7.37 7.14
C GLY A 215 -2.59 8.69 7.90
N ASP A 216 -1.50 9.43 7.85
CA ASP A 216 -1.36 10.72 8.53
C ASP A 216 -2.14 11.83 7.79
N ALA A 217 -2.25 11.74 6.46
CA ALA A 217 -3.12 12.59 5.67
C ALA A 217 -4.61 12.33 5.98
N GLU A 218 -5.02 11.05 6.04
CA GLU A 218 -6.39 10.67 6.43
C GLU A 218 -6.72 11.12 7.85
N ARG A 219 -5.82 10.86 8.80
CA ARG A 219 -5.97 11.31 10.19
C ARG A 219 -6.17 12.83 10.27
N THR A 220 -5.41 13.61 9.48
CA THR A 220 -5.52 15.07 9.45
C THR A 220 -6.84 15.53 8.83
N ALA A 221 -7.29 14.88 7.75
CA ALA A 221 -8.59 15.12 7.15
C ALA A 221 -9.73 14.77 8.13
N ASP A 222 -9.61 13.69 8.90
CA ASP A 222 -10.56 13.29 9.94
C ASP A 222 -10.65 14.30 11.08
N LEU A 223 -9.51 14.82 11.54
CA LEU A 223 -9.48 15.89 12.53
C LEU A 223 -10.21 17.13 12.01
N TYR A 224 -10.03 17.49 10.74
CA TYR A 224 -10.80 18.55 10.10
C TYR A 224 -12.31 18.23 10.05
N ARG A 225 -12.70 17.03 9.59
CA ARG A 225 -14.11 16.58 9.54
C ARG A 225 -14.78 16.71 10.92
N LYS A 226 -14.06 16.38 12.00
CA LYS A 226 -14.53 16.52 13.38
C LYS A 226 -14.76 17.98 13.81
N THR A 227 -14.13 18.96 13.16
CA THR A 227 -14.37 20.40 13.43
C THR A 227 -15.64 20.96 12.77
N LEU A 228 -16.21 20.24 11.80
CA LEU A 228 -17.41 20.67 11.09
C LEU A 228 -18.64 20.70 12.01
N SER A 229 -19.65 21.50 11.64
CA SER A 229 -20.92 21.49 12.36
C SER A 229 -21.60 20.12 12.20
N ALA A 230 -22.43 19.70 13.17
CA ALA A 230 -23.17 18.43 13.05
C ALA A 230 -24.04 18.36 11.78
N ALA A 231 -24.52 19.51 11.28
CA ALA A 231 -25.26 19.60 10.03
C ALA A 231 -24.35 19.34 8.82
N ASP A 232 -23.16 19.94 8.81
CA ASP A 232 -22.16 19.74 7.74
C ASP A 232 -21.59 18.33 7.76
N GLN A 233 -21.34 17.75 8.93
CA GLN A 233 -20.92 16.34 9.05
C GLN A 233 -21.97 15.40 8.45
N LYS A 234 -23.25 15.64 8.74
CA LYS A 234 -24.35 14.84 8.15
C LYS A 234 -24.45 15.06 6.63
N ALA A 235 -24.25 16.29 6.16
CA ALA A 235 -24.28 16.60 4.73
C ALA A 235 -23.09 15.97 3.99
N LEU A 236 -21.91 15.99 4.61
CA LEU A 236 -20.70 15.35 4.10
C LEU A 236 -20.88 13.84 4.03
N ALA A 237 -21.28 13.18 5.11
CA ALA A 237 -21.50 11.74 5.14
C ALA A 237 -22.51 11.27 4.07
N LYS A 238 -23.56 12.06 3.84
CA LYS A 238 -24.53 11.79 2.76
C LYS A 238 -23.91 11.95 1.36
N ALA A 239 -23.06 12.95 1.16
CA ALA A 239 -22.38 13.15 -0.12
C ALA A 239 -21.35 12.04 -0.38
N GLU A 240 -20.60 11.64 0.64
CA GLU A 240 -19.66 10.52 0.56
C GLU A 240 -20.38 9.19 0.28
N GLU A 241 -21.55 8.94 0.88
CA GLU A 241 -22.38 7.77 0.57
C GLU A 241 -22.83 7.75 -0.90
N GLU A 242 -23.22 8.92 -1.45
CA GLU A 242 -23.58 9.07 -2.87
C GLU A 242 -22.37 8.84 -3.79
N ASP A 243 -21.22 9.46 -3.48
CA ASP A 243 -19.98 9.34 -4.25
C ASP A 243 -19.44 7.90 -4.21
N GLN A 244 -19.49 7.23 -3.05
CA GLN A 244 -19.15 5.81 -2.91
C GLN A 244 -20.05 4.91 -3.76
N GLY A 245 -21.36 5.19 -3.80
CA GLY A 245 -22.31 4.45 -4.62
C GLY A 245 -22.03 4.59 -6.12
N ASP A 246 -21.55 5.75 -6.57
CA ASP A 246 -21.14 5.97 -7.96
C ASP A 246 -19.76 5.36 -8.27
N ALA A 247 -18.80 5.48 -7.35
CA ALA A 247 -17.49 4.82 -7.46
C ALA A 247 -17.65 3.30 -7.54
N GLN A 248 -18.52 2.70 -6.72
CA GLN A 248 -18.77 1.26 -6.72
C GLN A 248 -19.24 0.75 -8.08
N LYS A 249 -20.01 1.54 -8.84
CA LYS A 249 -20.40 1.19 -10.22
C LYS A 249 -19.20 1.16 -11.17
N GLY A 250 -18.26 2.10 -11.00
CA GLY A 250 -17.01 2.13 -11.75
C GLY A 250 -16.09 0.94 -11.43
N LEU A 251 -16.21 0.38 -10.22
CA LEU A 251 -15.38 -0.72 -9.74
C LEU A 251 -16.00 -2.12 -9.97
N GLU A 252 -17.19 -2.24 -10.58
CA GLU A 252 -17.90 -3.52 -10.76
C GLU A 252 -17.06 -4.62 -11.45
N LYS A 253 -16.10 -4.22 -12.29
CA LYS A 253 -15.21 -5.14 -13.01
C LYS A 253 -13.80 -5.22 -12.44
N VAL A 254 -13.50 -4.41 -11.43
CA VAL A 254 -12.20 -4.38 -10.78
C VAL A 254 -12.17 -5.54 -9.77
N PRO A 255 -11.15 -6.42 -9.80
CA PRO A 255 -11.00 -7.44 -8.77
C PRO A 255 -10.92 -6.80 -7.37
N GLY A 256 -11.59 -7.38 -6.39
CA GLY A 256 -11.64 -6.85 -5.02
C GLY A 256 -10.25 -6.78 -4.38
N VAL A 257 -9.31 -7.64 -4.78
CA VAL A 257 -7.90 -7.52 -4.37
C VAL A 257 -7.23 -6.23 -4.83
N VAL A 258 -7.54 -5.74 -6.03
CA VAL A 258 -7.00 -4.47 -6.56
C VAL A 258 -7.54 -3.31 -5.73
N VAL A 259 -8.85 -3.29 -5.48
CA VAL A 259 -9.49 -2.31 -4.59
C VAL A 259 -8.88 -2.34 -3.18
N SER A 260 -8.61 -3.54 -2.67
CA SER A 260 -8.07 -3.74 -1.32
C SER A 260 -6.61 -3.28 -1.21
N LEU A 261 -5.78 -3.55 -2.21
CA LEU A 261 -4.39 -3.08 -2.24
C LEU A 261 -4.31 -1.55 -2.32
N ILE A 262 -5.21 -0.91 -3.07
CA ILE A 262 -5.26 0.57 -3.19
C ILE A 262 -5.79 1.22 -1.91
N SER A 263 -6.79 0.62 -1.26
CA SER A 263 -7.39 1.19 -0.05
C SER A 263 -6.62 0.86 1.24
N ALA A 264 -5.76 -0.16 1.24
CA ALA A 264 -5.02 -0.59 2.42
C ALA A 264 -4.12 0.52 3.02
N PRO A 265 -3.32 1.29 2.25
CA PRO A 265 -2.53 2.39 2.80
C PRO A 265 -3.37 3.43 3.55
N TYR A 266 -4.58 3.74 3.07
CA TYR A 266 -5.49 4.67 3.73
C TYR A 266 -6.04 4.10 5.03
N ALA A 267 -6.68 2.92 4.97
CA ALA A 267 -7.36 2.34 6.13
C ALA A 267 -6.38 1.81 7.20
N LEU A 268 -5.36 1.06 6.78
CA LEU A 268 -4.39 0.46 7.69
C LEU A 268 -3.33 1.46 8.12
N GLY A 269 -2.93 2.37 7.23
CA GLY A 269 -2.03 3.47 7.56
C GLY A 269 -2.63 4.44 8.57
N GLN A 270 -3.93 4.76 8.45
CA GLN A 270 -4.58 5.60 9.45
C GLN A 270 -4.56 4.92 10.81
N ALA A 271 -4.89 3.63 10.89
CA ALA A 271 -4.83 2.89 12.14
C ALA A 271 -3.40 2.81 12.72
N LEU A 272 -2.38 2.67 11.87
CA LEU A 272 -0.96 2.75 12.25
C LEU A 272 -0.59 4.10 12.86
N THR A 273 -0.95 5.20 12.19
CA THR A 273 -0.64 6.55 12.69
C THR A 273 -1.43 6.88 13.96
N GLU A 274 -2.67 6.40 14.10
CA GLU A 274 -3.44 6.52 15.33
C GLU A 274 -2.89 5.68 16.49
N ALA A 275 -2.25 4.55 16.21
CA ALA A 275 -1.62 3.71 17.24
C ALA A 275 -0.41 4.38 17.91
N VAL A 276 0.29 5.27 17.19
CA VAL A 276 1.43 6.04 17.73
C VAL A 276 1.07 7.47 18.13
N ALA A 277 -0.08 7.99 17.70
CA ALA A 277 -0.47 9.37 17.96
C ALA A 277 -0.77 9.61 19.44
N GLU A 278 0.05 10.42 20.10
CA GLU A 278 -0.22 10.95 21.43
C GLU A 278 -0.61 12.44 21.36
N GLU A 279 -1.60 12.88 22.15
CA GLU A 279 -2.17 14.24 22.08
C GLU A 279 -1.13 15.37 22.25
N ASP A 280 -0.07 15.14 23.03
CA ASP A 280 0.91 16.17 23.41
C ASP A 280 2.31 15.96 22.79
N LYS A 281 2.45 15.02 21.86
CA LYS A 281 3.73 14.73 21.21
C LYS A 281 3.62 14.71 19.69
N ASP A 282 4.76 14.84 19.03
CA ASP A 282 4.88 14.75 17.58
C ASP A 282 5.27 13.32 17.16
N ASP A 283 4.77 12.29 17.84
CA ASP A 283 5.18 10.88 17.66
C ASP A 283 4.85 10.35 16.25
N VAL A 284 3.84 10.92 15.58
CA VAL A 284 3.57 10.64 14.17
C VAL A 284 4.71 11.15 13.27
N ASP A 285 5.35 12.27 13.61
CA ASP A 285 6.50 12.77 12.87
C ASP A 285 7.72 11.84 12.99
N ASP A 286 7.82 11.08 14.07
CA ASP A 286 8.91 10.11 14.27
C ASP A 286 8.79 8.92 13.31
N LEU A 287 7.57 8.50 12.94
CA LEU A 287 7.36 7.53 11.85
C LEU A 287 7.91 8.04 10.51
N PHE A 288 7.95 9.36 10.29
CA PHE A 288 8.61 9.90 9.10
C PHE A 288 10.13 9.97 9.27
N ARG A 289 10.65 10.25 10.46
CA ARG A 289 12.11 10.35 10.68
C ARG A 289 12.80 8.99 10.66
N ASP A 290 12.15 7.98 11.22
CA ASP A 290 12.64 6.59 11.32
C ASP A 290 11.48 5.62 11.00
N PRO A 291 11.10 5.48 9.71
CA PRO A 291 9.99 4.63 9.34
C PRO A 291 10.35 3.13 9.53
N PRO A 292 9.36 2.29 9.88
CA PRO A 292 9.48 0.85 9.72
C PRO A 292 9.94 0.48 8.30
N THR A 293 10.75 -0.57 8.20
CA THR A 293 11.38 -0.99 6.94
C THR A 293 10.61 -2.10 6.22
N ASN A 294 9.41 -2.43 6.70
CA ASN A 294 8.55 -3.48 6.16
C ASN A 294 7.08 -3.22 6.46
N ASP A 295 6.21 -3.85 5.67
CA ASP A 295 4.75 -3.71 5.67
C ASP A 295 4.04 -4.50 6.79
N SER A 296 4.74 -5.23 7.66
CA SER A 296 4.07 -5.97 8.74
C SER A 296 3.33 -5.08 9.73
N VAL A 297 3.76 -3.81 9.84
CA VAL A 297 3.10 -2.78 10.65
C VAL A 297 1.71 -2.40 10.12
N LEU A 298 1.37 -2.69 8.86
CA LEU A 298 -0.01 -2.53 8.36
C LEU A 298 -0.92 -3.64 8.91
N VAL A 299 -0.38 -4.85 9.09
CA VAL A 299 -1.13 -6.01 9.61
C VAL A 299 -1.22 -5.95 11.14
N ASP A 300 -0.16 -5.52 11.82
CA ASP A 300 -0.10 -5.36 13.28
C ASP A 300 0.47 -3.99 13.68
N PRO A 301 -0.35 -2.92 13.65
CA PRO A 301 0.13 -1.56 13.94
C PRO A 301 0.60 -1.36 15.39
N MET A 302 0.25 -2.27 16.31
CA MET A 302 0.74 -2.21 17.69
C MET A 302 2.26 -2.46 17.75
N ALA A 303 2.83 -3.16 16.76
CA ALA A 303 4.27 -3.37 16.64
C ALA A 303 5.04 -2.04 16.47
N ALA A 304 4.46 -1.07 15.75
CA ALA A 304 5.05 0.26 15.64
C ALA A 304 5.04 1.03 16.97
N ALA A 305 3.98 0.87 17.78
CA ALA A 305 3.88 1.49 19.09
C ALA A 305 4.88 0.93 20.12
N THR A 306 5.35 -0.31 19.94
CA THR A 306 6.40 -0.92 20.79
C THR A 306 7.80 -0.78 20.22
N GLY A 307 7.94 -0.37 18.95
CA GLY A 307 9.20 -0.38 18.21
C GLY A 307 9.66 -1.78 17.78
N ASP A 308 8.84 -2.81 17.96
CA ASP A 308 9.13 -4.21 17.59
C ASP A 308 8.82 -4.43 16.10
N THR A 309 9.58 -3.76 15.24
CA THR A 309 9.36 -3.73 13.78
C THR A 309 10.45 -4.44 12.98
N ASP A 310 11.45 -4.98 13.67
CA ASP A 310 12.52 -5.76 13.05
C ASP A 310 11.97 -7.10 12.51
N ILE A 311 12.49 -7.51 11.36
CA ILE A 311 12.16 -8.79 10.73
C ILE A 311 13.46 -9.53 10.40
N ALA A 312 13.38 -10.85 10.23
CA ALA A 312 14.51 -11.64 9.80
C ALA A 312 14.89 -11.31 8.34
N ASP A 313 16.20 -11.24 8.08
CA ASP A 313 16.72 -11.21 6.71
C ASP A 313 16.50 -12.58 6.04
N VAL A 314 15.96 -12.57 4.84
CA VAL A 314 15.61 -13.77 4.06
C VAL A 314 16.30 -13.71 2.71
N ALA A 315 17.11 -14.72 2.42
CA ALA A 315 17.75 -14.83 1.13
C ALA A 315 16.72 -15.15 0.03
N VAL A 316 16.84 -14.48 -1.12
CA VAL A 316 16.07 -14.81 -2.32
C VAL A 316 16.30 -16.29 -2.67
N PRO A 317 15.24 -17.10 -2.87
CA PRO A 317 15.38 -18.50 -3.23
C PRO A 317 16.21 -18.67 -4.52
N GLY A 318 17.00 -19.75 -4.57
CA GLY A 318 17.79 -20.11 -5.76
C GLY A 318 16.90 -20.49 -6.95
N LEU A 319 17.44 -20.37 -8.17
CA LEU A 319 16.84 -20.93 -9.38
C LEU A 319 17.34 -22.35 -9.63
N GLU A 320 16.49 -23.18 -10.20
CA GLU A 320 16.83 -24.51 -10.70
C GLU A 320 17.17 -24.49 -12.21
N ASP A 321 17.71 -25.60 -12.71
CA ASP A 321 18.04 -25.74 -14.13
C ASP A 321 16.78 -25.61 -15.00
N GLY A 322 16.87 -24.77 -16.03
CA GLY A 322 15.75 -24.48 -16.94
C GLY A 322 14.85 -23.33 -16.49
N GLU A 323 15.03 -22.82 -15.28
CA GLU A 323 14.28 -21.66 -14.77
C GLU A 323 14.90 -20.35 -15.25
N LYS A 324 14.09 -19.47 -15.81
CA LYS A 324 14.50 -18.14 -16.24
C LYS A 324 13.88 -17.10 -15.33
N LYS A 325 14.68 -16.55 -14.41
CA LYS A 325 14.25 -15.41 -13.59
C LYS A 325 13.75 -14.28 -14.49
N PHE A 326 12.54 -13.85 -14.23
CA PHE A 326 12.08 -12.54 -14.67
C PHE A 326 11.96 -11.58 -13.49
N ASP A 327 11.91 -12.11 -12.26
CA ASP A 327 11.74 -11.26 -11.10
C ASP A 327 12.25 -11.77 -9.72
N SER A 328 12.40 -10.90 -8.72
CA SER A 328 12.61 -11.22 -7.29
C SER A 328 12.37 -10.03 -6.36
N GLY A 329 12.01 -10.28 -5.11
CA GLY A 329 11.90 -9.23 -4.09
C GLY A 329 11.41 -9.81 -2.76
N GLN A 330 10.58 -9.05 -2.06
CA GLN A 330 9.79 -9.49 -0.91
C GLN A 330 8.31 -9.39 -1.28
N ILE A 331 7.47 -10.33 -0.87
CA ILE A 331 6.01 -10.31 -1.07
C ILE A 331 5.34 -9.46 0.00
N GLY A 332 5.81 -9.57 1.24
CA GLY A 332 5.31 -8.79 2.36
C GLY A 332 4.21 -9.49 3.15
N ALA A 333 3.99 -8.99 4.36
CA ALA A 333 3.00 -9.54 5.28
C ALA A 333 1.57 -9.35 4.76
N LEU A 334 1.25 -8.17 4.21
CA LEU A 334 -0.10 -7.85 3.73
C LEU A 334 -0.47 -8.73 2.52
N THR A 335 0.42 -8.84 1.54
CA THR A 335 0.17 -9.68 0.35
C THR A 335 0.10 -11.16 0.72
N THR A 336 0.94 -11.62 1.67
CA THR A 336 0.85 -13.00 2.20
C THR A 336 -0.52 -13.25 2.84
N TYR A 337 -1.01 -12.30 3.64
CA TYR A 337 -2.33 -12.39 4.25
C TYR A 337 -3.45 -12.45 3.21
N LEU A 338 -3.45 -11.53 2.23
CA LEU A 338 -4.44 -11.49 1.17
C LEU A 338 -4.42 -12.77 0.33
N MET A 339 -3.23 -13.26 -0.04
CA MET A 339 -3.05 -14.54 -0.73
C MET A 339 -3.76 -15.67 0.04
N LEU A 340 -3.46 -15.83 1.32
CA LEU A 340 -4.07 -16.89 2.14
C LEU A 340 -5.59 -16.72 2.20
N ALA A 341 -6.07 -15.50 2.48
CA ALA A 341 -7.48 -15.16 2.62
C ALA A 341 -8.33 -15.48 1.38
N GLN A 342 -7.71 -15.52 0.18
CA GLN A 342 -8.42 -15.91 -1.05
C GLN A 342 -8.96 -17.34 -1.04
N ARG A 343 -8.36 -18.25 -0.26
CA ARG A 343 -8.76 -19.67 -0.29
C ARG A 343 -8.99 -20.31 1.07
N ILE A 344 -8.65 -19.64 2.17
CA ILE A 344 -8.90 -20.13 3.53
C ILE A 344 -9.64 -19.04 4.34
N PRO A 345 -10.33 -19.39 5.44
CA PRO A 345 -11.03 -18.42 6.27
C PRO A 345 -10.13 -17.25 6.68
N VAL A 346 -10.63 -16.01 6.57
CA VAL A 346 -9.85 -14.78 6.82
C VAL A 346 -9.20 -14.71 8.21
N LEU A 347 -9.80 -15.34 9.22
CA LEU A 347 -9.22 -15.43 10.57
C LEU A 347 -8.04 -16.41 10.63
N ASP A 348 -8.14 -17.56 9.94
CA ASP A 348 -7.04 -18.54 9.87
C ASP A 348 -5.86 -17.97 9.07
N ALA A 349 -6.14 -17.24 7.99
CA ALA A 349 -5.15 -16.51 7.21
C ALA A 349 -4.42 -15.45 8.06
N LEU A 350 -5.16 -14.71 8.88
CA LEU A 350 -4.59 -13.68 9.75
C LEU A 350 -3.74 -14.30 10.87
N ALA A 351 -4.24 -15.35 11.51
CA ALA A 351 -3.51 -16.07 12.56
C ALA A 351 -2.22 -16.74 12.05
N ALA A 352 -2.20 -17.18 10.79
CA ALA A 352 -0.99 -17.66 10.13
C ALA A 352 0.00 -16.51 9.84
N THR A 353 -0.51 -15.37 9.38
CA THR A 353 0.31 -14.19 9.04
C THR A 353 0.86 -13.48 10.27
N ASP A 354 0.20 -13.52 11.44
CA ASP A 354 0.71 -12.94 12.69
C ASP A 354 2.09 -13.50 13.11
N GLY A 355 2.42 -14.71 12.63
CA GLY A 355 3.69 -15.37 12.83
C GLY A 355 4.75 -15.11 11.75
N TRP A 356 4.43 -14.38 10.68
CA TRP A 356 5.36 -13.96 9.64
C TRP A 356 6.45 -13.05 10.23
N ASP A 357 7.69 -13.21 9.74
CA ASP A 357 8.87 -12.50 10.24
C ASP A 357 9.85 -12.12 9.12
N GLY A 358 9.36 -11.96 7.89
CA GLY A 358 10.18 -11.73 6.70
C GLY A 358 9.96 -12.78 5.62
N ASP A 359 10.15 -12.38 4.37
CA ASP A 359 10.17 -13.28 3.23
C ASP A 359 11.04 -12.74 2.10
N ALA A 360 11.36 -13.63 1.16
CA ALA A 360 11.92 -13.23 -0.13
C ALA A 360 11.42 -14.18 -1.22
N PHE A 361 11.20 -13.66 -2.41
CA PHE A 361 10.74 -14.45 -3.55
C PHE A 361 11.63 -14.29 -4.78
N VAL A 362 11.57 -15.28 -5.65
CA VAL A 362 12.03 -15.23 -7.04
C VAL A 362 10.87 -15.64 -7.94
N ALA A 363 10.63 -14.90 -9.01
CA ALA A 363 9.72 -15.30 -10.07
C ALA A 363 10.48 -15.68 -11.34
N PHE A 364 10.02 -16.76 -11.95
CA PHE A 364 10.73 -17.40 -13.05
C PHE A 364 9.77 -18.04 -14.04
N THR A 365 10.23 -18.21 -15.27
CA THR A 365 9.56 -19.02 -16.27
C THR A 365 10.17 -20.42 -16.28
N ARG A 366 9.32 -21.46 -16.25
CA ARG A 366 9.67 -22.87 -16.41
C ARG A 366 8.66 -23.51 -17.35
N ASP A 367 9.14 -24.10 -18.43
CA ASP A 367 8.30 -24.69 -19.49
C ASP A 367 7.19 -23.74 -20.00
N ASP A 368 7.56 -22.47 -20.25
CA ASP A 368 6.66 -21.37 -20.65
C ASP A 368 5.55 -21.01 -19.63
N VAL A 369 5.58 -21.60 -18.43
CA VAL A 369 4.71 -21.24 -17.30
C VAL A 369 5.47 -20.30 -16.37
N LYS A 370 4.83 -19.19 -15.97
CA LYS A 370 5.36 -18.27 -14.96
C LYS A 370 5.04 -18.79 -13.56
N CYS A 371 6.03 -18.82 -12.69
CA CYS A 371 5.94 -19.28 -11.32
C CYS A 371 6.64 -18.32 -10.38
N ALA A 372 6.33 -18.41 -9.09
CA ALA A 372 7.10 -17.79 -8.02
C ALA A 372 7.43 -18.81 -6.95
N ARG A 373 8.63 -18.69 -6.38
CA ARG A 373 9.11 -19.41 -5.21
C ARG A 373 9.42 -18.40 -4.13
N VAL A 374 8.95 -18.67 -2.92
CA VAL A 374 9.01 -17.80 -1.75
C VAL A 374 9.64 -18.55 -0.60
N SER A 375 10.62 -17.95 0.05
CA SER A 375 11.13 -18.38 1.34
C SER A 375 10.53 -17.49 2.42
N TYR A 376 9.93 -18.10 3.46
CA TYR A 376 9.40 -17.38 4.62
C TYR A 376 10.26 -17.63 5.85
N ALA A 377 10.50 -16.56 6.60
CA ALA A 377 10.85 -16.57 8.02
C ALA A 377 9.57 -16.52 8.87
N THR A 378 9.65 -17.07 10.08
CA THR A 378 8.58 -16.95 11.07
C THR A 378 9.16 -16.74 12.45
N LYS A 379 8.41 -16.05 13.32
CA LYS A 379 8.84 -15.66 14.67
C LYS A 379 9.29 -16.84 15.55
N ASP A 380 8.66 -18.00 15.39
CA ASP A 380 8.97 -19.23 16.12
C ASP A 380 8.50 -20.50 15.39
N ASP A 381 8.83 -21.68 15.93
CA ASP A 381 8.44 -23.00 15.37
C ASP A 381 6.93 -23.22 15.30
N ALA A 382 6.17 -22.64 16.25
CA ALA A 382 4.71 -22.74 16.24
C ALA A 382 4.11 -21.89 15.11
N ALA A 383 4.67 -20.72 14.85
CA ALA A 383 4.37 -19.89 13.68
C ALA A 383 4.76 -20.62 12.38
N THR A 384 5.91 -21.30 12.33
CA THR A 384 6.30 -22.15 11.17
C THR A 384 5.23 -23.22 10.92
N GLY A 385 4.78 -23.92 11.97
CA GLY A 385 3.75 -24.94 11.86
C GLY A 385 2.42 -24.39 11.36
N ARG A 386 1.99 -23.23 11.86
CA ARG A 386 0.75 -22.55 11.46
C ARG A 386 0.79 -22.09 10.01
N LEU A 387 1.83 -21.36 9.60
CA LEU A 387 1.94 -20.84 8.23
C LEU A 387 2.06 -21.97 7.21
N LEU A 388 2.84 -23.02 7.50
CA LEU A 388 2.93 -24.20 6.63
C LEU A 388 1.58 -24.93 6.49
N ALA A 389 0.82 -25.07 7.58
CA ALA A 389 -0.50 -25.67 7.54
C ALA A 389 -1.51 -24.82 6.74
N ALA A 390 -1.45 -23.49 6.88
CA ALA A 390 -2.27 -22.56 6.11
C ALA A 390 -1.96 -22.65 4.61
N LEU A 391 -0.69 -22.62 4.22
CA LEU A 391 -0.26 -22.79 2.82
C LEU A 391 -0.73 -24.13 2.23
N ARG A 392 -0.61 -25.23 2.99
CA ARG A 392 -1.10 -26.55 2.53
C ARG A 392 -2.62 -26.59 2.37
N THR A 393 -3.35 -25.92 3.26
CA THR A 393 -4.81 -25.79 3.17
C THR A 393 -5.19 -24.95 1.95
N TRP A 394 -4.48 -23.86 1.71
CA TRP A 394 -4.63 -23.00 0.53
C TRP A 394 -4.37 -23.75 -0.78
N ILE A 395 -3.35 -24.62 -0.82
CA ILE A 395 -3.07 -25.50 -1.97
C ILE A 395 -4.22 -26.50 -2.18
N ALA A 396 -4.68 -27.14 -1.10
CA ALA A 396 -5.73 -28.16 -1.15
C ALA A 396 -7.11 -27.60 -1.55
N ALA A 397 -7.36 -26.30 -1.33
CA ALA A 397 -8.60 -25.63 -1.71
C ALA A 397 -8.83 -25.58 -3.23
N VAL A 398 -7.76 -25.65 -4.03
CA VAL A 398 -7.83 -25.73 -5.50
C VAL A 398 -7.08 -26.98 -5.97
N PRO A 399 -7.75 -28.16 -6.02
CA PRO A 399 -7.13 -29.41 -6.43
C PRO A 399 -6.54 -29.32 -7.84
N GLY A 400 -5.29 -29.76 -8.00
CA GLY A 400 -4.56 -29.69 -9.27
C GLY A 400 -3.83 -28.35 -9.50
N SER A 401 -3.87 -27.43 -8.54
CA SER A 401 -2.97 -26.28 -8.54
C SER A 401 -1.51 -26.73 -8.59
N LYS A 402 -0.70 -26.05 -9.41
CA LYS A 402 0.74 -26.28 -9.51
C LYS A 402 1.43 -25.52 -8.39
N ALA A 403 1.22 -25.97 -7.15
CA ALA A 403 1.76 -25.33 -5.97
C ALA A 403 2.21 -26.36 -4.93
N GLU A 404 3.27 -26.03 -4.21
CA GLU A 404 3.82 -26.83 -3.12
C GLU A 404 4.30 -25.97 -1.97
N ALA A 405 4.24 -26.52 -0.75
CA ALA A 405 4.75 -25.88 0.45
C ALA A 405 5.51 -26.92 1.29
N THR A 406 6.79 -26.66 1.48
CA THR A 406 7.70 -27.53 2.23
C THR A 406 8.38 -26.76 3.35
N ARG A 407 8.85 -27.50 4.35
CA ARG A 407 9.68 -26.96 5.41
C ARG A 407 11.12 -27.28 5.10
N ASP A 408 11.98 -26.27 5.13
CA ASP A 408 13.43 -26.40 5.00
C ASP A 408 14.10 -25.80 6.24
N GLY A 409 14.45 -26.65 7.20
CA GLY A 409 14.95 -26.22 8.51
C GLY A 409 13.93 -25.37 9.28
N ASP A 410 14.31 -24.12 9.56
CA ASP A 410 13.49 -23.08 10.21
C ASP A 410 12.69 -22.23 9.21
N ARG A 411 12.80 -22.50 7.90
CA ARG A 411 12.11 -21.77 6.83
C ARG A 411 11.00 -22.59 6.20
N ILE A 412 10.10 -21.88 5.52
CA ILE A 412 9.10 -22.47 4.64
C ILE A 412 9.44 -22.06 3.22
N VAL A 413 9.47 -23.04 2.30
CA VAL A 413 9.55 -22.78 0.87
C VAL A 413 8.19 -23.05 0.26
N PHE A 414 7.59 -22.02 -0.33
CA PHE A 414 6.33 -22.09 -1.05
C PHE A 414 6.59 -21.78 -2.52
N GLU A 415 6.09 -22.63 -3.41
CA GLU A 415 6.14 -22.39 -4.84
C GLU A 415 4.73 -22.48 -5.41
N SER A 416 4.39 -21.57 -6.31
CA SER A 416 3.13 -21.60 -7.05
C SER A 416 3.31 -21.07 -8.47
N CYS A 417 2.62 -21.69 -9.41
CA CYS A 417 2.65 -21.32 -10.82
C CYS A 417 1.29 -20.77 -11.29
N ASP A 418 1.32 -19.90 -12.29
CA ASP A 418 0.14 -19.39 -12.98
C ASP A 418 -0.68 -20.59 -13.52
N PRO A 419 -1.89 -20.84 -12.99
CA PRO A 419 -2.73 -21.95 -13.43
C PRO A 419 -3.41 -21.68 -14.78
N GLY A 420 -3.25 -20.48 -15.35
CA GLY A 420 -3.88 -20.03 -16.58
C GLY A 420 -5.25 -19.38 -16.34
N THR A 421 -5.81 -18.76 -17.38
CA THR A 421 -7.05 -17.96 -17.31
C THR A 421 -8.32 -18.78 -17.12
N SER A 422 -8.27 -20.10 -17.26
CA SER A 422 -9.42 -20.99 -17.05
C SER A 422 -9.57 -21.50 -15.62
N ALA A 423 -8.61 -21.20 -14.74
CA ALA A 423 -8.69 -21.58 -13.34
C ALA A 423 -9.63 -20.65 -12.59
N GLU A 424 -10.48 -21.21 -11.72
CA GLU A 424 -11.37 -20.44 -10.84
C GLU A 424 -10.83 -20.52 -9.40
N LEU A 425 -10.74 -19.37 -8.73
CA LEU A 425 -10.16 -19.29 -7.39
C LEU A 425 -11.19 -19.32 -6.26
N GLY A 426 -12.47 -19.12 -6.59
CA GLY A 426 -13.56 -19.06 -5.63
C GLY A 426 -14.14 -17.65 -5.53
N LYS A 427 -14.52 -17.23 -4.32
CA LYS A 427 -15.03 -15.88 -4.08
C LYS A 427 -13.91 -14.99 -3.57
N ASP A 428 -13.84 -13.76 -4.06
CA ASP A 428 -12.90 -12.77 -3.55
C ASP A 428 -13.23 -12.41 -2.09
N HIS A 429 -12.23 -12.52 -1.22
CA HIS A 429 -12.32 -12.22 0.21
C HIS A 429 -11.48 -11.00 0.63
N SER A 430 -10.87 -10.29 -0.31
CA SER A 430 -9.87 -9.24 -0.02
C SER A 430 -10.44 -8.10 0.82
N THR A 431 -11.62 -7.59 0.47
CA THR A 431 -12.23 -6.47 1.22
C THR A 431 -12.54 -6.87 2.66
N THR A 432 -13.14 -8.04 2.86
CA THR A 432 -13.40 -8.58 4.21
C THR A 432 -12.10 -8.84 4.98
N ALA A 433 -11.03 -9.22 4.29
CA ALA A 433 -9.71 -9.42 4.89
C ALA A 433 -9.13 -8.09 5.41
N VAL A 434 -9.14 -7.03 4.59
CA VAL A 434 -8.70 -5.68 5.01
C VAL A 434 -9.59 -5.14 6.13
N GLU A 435 -10.91 -5.31 6.04
CA GLU A 435 -11.86 -4.91 7.10
C GLU A 435 -11.56 -5.59 8.45
N LEU A 436 -11.20 -6.88 8.43
CA LEU A 436 -10.83 -7.62 9.65
C LEU A 436 -9.56 -7.04 10.28
N VAL A 437 -8.52 -6.78 9.48
CA VAL A 437 -7.24 -6.21 9.96
C VAL A 437 -7.48 -4.79 10.49
N ALA A 438 -8.21 -3.95 9.76
CA ALA A 438 -8.56 -2.60 10.21
C ALA A 438 -9.36 -2.65 11.52
N THR A 439 -10.35 -3.55 11.63
CA THR A 439 -11.14 -3.73 12.85
C THR A 439 -10.27 -4.12 14.03
N ARG A 440 -9.34 -5.07 13.84
CA ARG A 440 -8.35 -5.44 14.87
C ARG A 440 -7.50 -4.24 15.28
N ALA A 441 -7.00 -3.48 14.32
CA ALA A 441 -6.16 -2.32 14.56
C ALA A 441 -6.88 -1.26 15.40
N TYR A 442 -8.09 -0.85 15.01
CA TYR A 442 -8.86 0.17 15.72
C TYR A 442 -9.32 -0.27 17.12
N LEU A 443 -9.58 -1.56 17.33
CA LEU A 443 -9.82 -2.10 18.68
C LEU A 443 -8.58 -1.93 19.57
N GLY A 444 -7.39 -2.16 19.04
CA GLY A 444 -6.13 -1.94 19.73
C GLY A 444 -5.90 -0.45 20.04
N VAL A 445 -6.06 0.41 19.03
CA VAL A 445 -5.96 1.88 19.15
C VAL A 445 -6.90 2.40 20.26
N GLY A 446 -8.15 1.96 20.29
CA GLY A 446 -9.10 2.38 21.33
C GLY A 446 -8.66 1.99 22.74
N VAL A 447 -8.00 0.84 22.90
CA VAL A 447 -7.46 0.37 24.19
C VAL A 447 -6.19 1.14 24.58
N LEU A 448 -5.32 1.48 23.61
CA LEU A 448 -4.17 2.36 23.82
C LEU A 448 -4.61 3.75 24.28
N GLN A 449 -5.57 4.37 23.58
CA GLN A 449 -6.12 5.67 23.92
C GLN A 449 -6.83 5.68 25.30
N ALA A 450 -7.30 4.52 25.76
CA ALA A 450 -7.82 4.35 27.11
C ALA A 450 -6.73 4.20 28.20
N GLY A 451 -5.44 4.26 27.83
CA GLY A 451 -4.28 4.27 28.73
C GLY A 451 -3.68 2.90 29.04
N ALA A 452 -4.03 1.85 28.29
CA ALA A 452 -3.35 0.56 28.39
C ALA A 452 -2.01 0.55 27.62
N ASN A 453 -1.13 -0.40 27.93
CA ASN A 453 0.08 -0.61 27.15
C ASN A 453 -0.22 -1.39 25.85
N ALA A 454 0.73 -1.39 24.91
CA ALA A 454 0.59 -2.03 23.60
C ALA A 454 0.37 -3.55 23.68
N ASP A 455 1.00 -4.25 24.62
CA ASP A 455 0.80 -5.70 24.79
C ASP A 455 -0.64 -6.04 25.19
N THR A 456 -1.21 -5.29 26.13
CA THR A 456 -2.62 -5.41 26.53
C THR A 456 -3.56 -5.04 25.39
N ALA A 457 -3.27 -3.97 24.65
CA ALA A 457 -4.06 -3.55 23.49
C ALA A 457 -4.08 -4.62 22.39
N LYS A 458 -2.91 -5.17 22.06
CA LYS A 458 -2.72 -6.26 21.10
C LYS A 458 -3.46 -7.53 21.52
N CYS A 459 -3.30 -7.96 22.78
CA CYS A 459 -4.01 -9.11 23.32
C CYS A 459 -5.54 -8.93 23.24
N PHE A 460 -6.04 -7.75 23.65
CA PHE A 460 -7.47 -7.46 23.63
C PHE A 460 -8.03 -7.49 22.22
N ALA A 461 -7.39 -6.78 21.28
CA ALA A 461 -7.81 -6.72 19.88
C ALA A 461 -7.85 -8.11 19.24
N HIS A 462 -6.84 -8.93 19.48
CA HIS A 462 -6.78 -10.31 18.99
C HIS A 462 -7.95 -11.15 19.53
N GLN A 463 -8.17 -11.16 20.84
CA GLN A 463 -9.26 -11.92 21.43
C GLN A 463 -10.65 -11.45 20.99
N MET A 464 -10.83 -10.15 20.72
CA MET A 464 -12.11 -9.61 20.24
C MET A 464 -12.45 -10.16 18.85
N ILE A 465 -11.51 -10.16 17.90
CA ILE A 465 -11.77 -10.68 16.54
C ILE A 465 -11.95 -12.20 16.48
N GLU A 466 -11.36 -12.95 17.42
CA GLU A 466 -11.58 -14.40 17.53
C GLU A 466 -12.96 -14.74 18.09
N GLN A 467 -13.51 -13.85 18.91
CA GLN A 467 -14.71 -14.13 19.71
C GLN A 467 -15.98 -13.48 19.17
N PHE A 468 -15.88 -12.52 18.24
CA PHE A 468 -17.00 -11.79 17.67
C PHE A 468 -16.85 -11.68 16.15
N PRO A 469 -17.95 -11.79 15.39
CA PRO A 469 -17.95 -11.45 13.97
C PRO A 469 -17.56 -9.98 13.75
N VAL A 470 -16.83 -9.69 12.65
CA VAL A 470 -16.42 -8.32 12.28
C VAL A 470 -17.61 -7.35 12.22
N ALA A 471 -18.73 -7.78 11.63
CA ALA A 471 -19.95 -6.96 11.56
C ALA A 471 -20.52 -6.59 12.93
N GLU A 472 -20.33 -7.42 13.97
CA GLU A 472 -20.73 -7.06 15.34
C GLU A 472 -19.73 -6.07 15.96
N LEU A 473 -18.43 -6.24 15.70
CA LEU A 473 -17.37 -5.36 16.20
C LEU A 473 -17.45 -3.94 15.61
N GLN A 474 -17.93 -3.81 14.37
CA GLN A 474 -18.17 -2.52 13.72
C GLN A 474 -19.46 -1.84 14.17
N ASN A 475 -20.30 -2.50 14.98
CA ASN A 475 -21.52 -1.90 15.50
C ASN A 475 -21.18 -0.91 16.63
N PRO A 476 -21.45 0.41 16.47
CA PRO A 476 -21.15 1.40 17.52
C PRO A 476 -21.99 1.21 18.79
N ASN A 477 -23.02 0.35 18.76
CA ASN A 477 -23.84 -0.01 19.92
C ASN A 477 -23.52 -1.42 20.46
N LEU A 478 -22.37 -2.02 20.12
CA LEU A 478 -21.96 -3.33 20.62
C LEU A 478 -22.11 -3.40 22.16
N GLY A 479 -22.89 -4.37 22.64
CA GLY A 479 -23.13 -4.60 24.06
C GLY A 479 -24.03 -3.58 24.77
N LYS A 480 -24.48 -2.50 24.11
CA LYS A 480 -25.33 -1.45 24.72
C LYS A 480 -26.59 -2.02 25.40
N ASP A 481 -27.21 -3.01 24.75
CA ASP A 481 -28.46 -3.63 25.21
C ASP A 481 -28.28 -5.12 25.57
N ASP A 482 -27.04 -5.63 25.62
CA ASP A 482 -26.74 -7.03 25.96
C ASP A 482 -25.69 -7.15 27.08
N PRO A 483 -26.13 -7.35 28.35
CA PRO A 483 -25.23 -7.54 29.48
C PRO A 483 -24.30 -8.76 29.36
N ALA A 484 -24.64 -9.77 28.56
CA ALA A 484 -23.77 -10.93 28.35
C ALA A 484 -22.58 -10.56 27.46
N VAL A 485 -22.82 -9.78 26.40
CA VAL A 485 -21.75 -9.21 25.55
C VAL A 485 -20.83 -8.33 26.39
N VAL A 486 -21.37 -7.44 27.22
CA VAL A 486 -20.55 -6.59 28.11
C VAL A 486 -19.69 -7.43 29.06
N ARG A 487 -20.25 -8.47 29.70
CA ARG A 487 -19.47 -9.37 30.58
C ARG A 487 -18.36 -10.10 29.81
N LYS A 488 -18.62 -10.51 28.57
CA LYS A 488 -17.62 -11.17 27.72
C LYS A 488 -16.47 -10.23 27.37
N ILE A 489 -16.76 -9.00 26.97
CA ILE A 489 -15.75 -7.97 26.69
C ILE A 489 -14.93 -7.65 27.96
N GLN A 490 -15.59 -7.50 29.11
CA GLN A 490 -14.92 -7.29 30.40
C GLN A 490 -14.00 -8.46 30.78
N LYS A 491 -14.42 -9.70 30.48
CA LYS A 491 -13.58 -10.88 30.70
C LYS A 491 -12.34 -10.84 29.81
N ILE A 492 -12.50 -10.56 28.52
CA ILE A 492 -11.36 -10.41 27.58
C ILE A 492 -10.37 -9.35 28.10
N ALA A 493 -10.89 -8.18 28.48
CA ALA A 493 -10.06 -7.10 29.03
C ALA A 493 -9.35 -7.50 30.34
N THR A 494 -9.94 -8.38 31.15
CA THR A 494 -9.33 -8.88 32.38
C THR A 494 -8.25 -9.92 32.10
N ASP A 495 -8.47 -10.79 31.11
CA ASP A 495 -7.52 -11.85 30.75
C ASP A 495 -6.25 -11.31 30.06
N CYS A 496 -6.30 -10.09 29.51
CA CYS A 496 -5.19 -9.40 28.82
C CYS A 496 -4.41 -8.38 29.68
N ARG A 497 -4.80 -8.20 30.95
CA ARG A 497 -4.09 -7.37 31.95
C ARG A 497 -3.24 -8.25 32.85
#